data_AF-A0AAD6A912-F1
#
_entry.id   AF-A0AAD6A912-F1
#
_cell.length_a   1.000
_cell.length_b   1.000
_cell.length_c   1.000
_cell.angle_alpha   90.00
_cell.angle_beta   90.00
_cell.angle_gamma   90.00
#
_symmetry.space_group_name_H-M   'P 1'
#
loop_
_entity.id
_entity.type
_entity.pdbx_description
1 polymer ?
#
loop_
_entity_poly.entity_id
_entity_poly.type
_entity_poly.pdbx_seq_one_letter_code
_entity_poly.pdbx_strand_id
1 'polypeptide(L)'
;MQKHDAAKAVFSKVPEDSMREIYSQWSGVGQTTPLPAEDENSIREHLCIRAYLEAHEAFTDWFSHSSSAPQKPAPAPEAKFTERVANEMREKEYQSSLSAWSGRLDVLTEDVKERIYNVLLFVDGGWMIDNRQDSEEDSERSHQMAALRSLCLPRLSFLLLSVLQNSSRHQEVFSKEELRRFLQKLRESSLALLDRGLDPLGYELQP
;
A
#
# COMPACT_ATOMS: atom_id res chain seq x y z
N MET A 1 -3.42 11.07 13.80
CA MET A 1 -3.65 11.63 12.44
C MET A 1 -2.46 11.21 11.59
N GLN A 2 -2.66 10.37 10.56
CA GLN A 2 -1.55 9.91 9.71
C GLN A 2 -1.25 10.99 8.67
N LYS A 3 -0.05 11.57 8.71
CA LYS A 3 0.33 12.76 7.92
C LYS A 3 1.16 12.35 6.69
N HIS A 4 0.57 11.58 5.78
CA HIS A 4 1.28 11.12 4.58
C HIS A 4 1.77 12.28 3.71
N ASP A 5 1.00 13.37 3.58
CA ASP A 5 1.41 14.55 2.82
C ASP A 5 2.65 15.24 3.42
N ALA A 6 2.74 15.28 4.75
CA ALA A 6 3.92 15.81 5.42
C ALA A 6 5.15 14.92 5.19
N ALA A 7 4.97 13.59 5.24
CA ALA A 7 6.03 12.64 4.93
C ALA A 7 6.50 12.77 3.48
N LYS A 8 5.57 12.87 2.51
CA LYS A 8 5.90 13.14 1.09
C LYS A 8 6.64 14.45 0.90
N ALA A 9 6.24 15.51 1.60
CA ALA A 9 6.90 16.82 1.53
C ALA A 9 8.32 16.83 2.11
N VAL A 10 8.62 15.95 3.08
CA VAL A 10 9.99 15.74 3.56
C VAL A 10 10.76 14.88 2.55
N PHE A 11 10.14 13.81 2.04
CA PHE A 11 10.75 12.89 1.10
C PHE A 11 11.18 13.58 -0.21
N SER A 12 10.36 14.50 -0.72
CA SER A 12 10.67 15.27 -1.94
C SER A 12 11.85 16.24 -1.79
N LYS A 13 12.33 16.49 -0.56
CA LYS A 13 13.54 17.27 -0.32
C LYS A 13 14.82 16.46 -0.44
N VAL A 14 14.72 15.13 -0.43
CA VAL A 14 15.87 14.24 -0.64
C VAL A 14 16.07 14.08 -2.15
N PRO A 15 17.22 14.50 -2.72
CA PRO A 15 17.51 14.31 -4.13
C PRO A 15 17.43 12.84 -4.56
N GLU A 16 16.88 12.55 -5.74
CA GLU A 16 16.72 11.17 -6.24
C GLU A 16 18.05 10.42 -6.39
N ASP A 17 19.14 11.15 -6.62
CA ASP A 17 20.49 10.64 -6.77
C ASP A 17 21.25 10.48 -5.45
N SER A 18 20.67 10.85 -4.31
CA SER A 18 21.34 10.81 -2.99
C SER A 18 21.96 9.46 -2.67
N MET A 19 21.25 8.36 -2.94
CA MET A 19 21.78 7.01 -2.71
C MET A 19 22.99 6.71 -3.61
N ARG A 20 22.92 7.08 -4.90
CA ARG A 20 24.04 6.90 -5.83
C ARG A 20 25.24 7.72 -5.37
N GLU A 21 25.02 8.95 -4.92
CA GLU A 21 26.08 9.82 -4.42
C GLU A 21 26.72 9.26 -3.14
N ILE A 22 25.96 8.69 -2.20
CA ILE A 22 26.53 8.02 -1.02
C ILE A 22 27.49 6.90 -1.43
N TYR A 23 27.07 6.01 -2.34
CA TYR A 23 27.93 4.92 -2.82
C TYR A 23 29.12 5.42 -3.66
N SER A 24 28.94 6.46 -4.47
CA SER A 24 30.00 7.09 -5.27
C SER A 24 31.07 7.71 -4.37
N GLN A 25 30.66 8.48 -3.37
CA GLN A 25 31.57 9.09 -2.40
C GLN A 25 32.32 8.01 -1.63
N TRP A 26 31.66 6.96 -1.15
CA TRP A 26 32.32 5.87 -0.42
C TRP A 26 33.34 5.10 -1.28
N SER A 27 32.96 4.73 -2.52
CA SER A 27 33.85 4.02 -3.45
C SER A 27 35.02 4.88 -3.94
N GLY A 28 34.83 6.20 -4.05
CA GLY A 28 35.87 7.16 -4.42
C GLY A 28 37.00 7.30 -3.39
N VAL A 29 36.79 6.92 -2.13
CA VAL A 29 37.83 6.93 -1.08
C VAL A 29 38.77 5.72 -1.18
N GLY A 30 38.59 4.82 -2.16
CA GLY A 30 39.43 3.64 -2.33
C GLY A 30 39.24 2.59 -1.23
N GLN A 31 38.12 2.65 -0.52
CA GLN A 31 37.79 1.72 0.55
C GLN A 31 37.22 0.41 -0.03
N THR A 32 37.83 -0.71 0.35
CA THR A 32 37.35 -2.08 0.04
C THR A 32 36.39 -2.61 1.10
N THR A 33 36.11 -1.80 2.13
CA THR A 33 35.26 -2.15 3.26
C THR A 33 33.80 -1.86 2.94
N PRO A 34 32.86 -2.68 3.45
CA PRO A 34 31.43 -2.42 3.30
C PRO A 34 31.06 -1.08 3.93
N LEU A 35 29.95 -0.51 3.47
CA LEU A 35 29.42 0.76 3.97
C LEU A 35 29.11 0.61 5.48
N PRO A 36 29.22 1.68 6.29
CA PRO A 36 28.89 1.61 7.71
C PRO A 36 27.45 1.09 7.92
N ALA A 37 27.25 0.34 9.00
CA ALA A 37 25.94 -0.25 9.30
C ALA A 37 24.83 0.80 9.40
N GLU A 38 25.13 1.97 9.97
CA GLU A 38 24.20 3.10 10.09
C GLU A 38 23.76 3.62 8.71
N ASP A 39 24.69 3.78 7.77
CA ASP A 39 24.40 4.25 6.42
C ASP A 39 23.59 3.20 5.62
N GLU A 40 23.95 1.92 5.72
CA GLU A 40 23.20 0.84 5.06
C GLU A 40 21.76 0.73 5.59
N ASN A 41 21.60 0.79 6.92
CA ASN A 41 20.30 0.77 7.58
C ASN A 41 19.49 2.02 7.22
N SER A 42 20.10 3.20 7.14
CA SER A 42 19.45 4.46 6.74
C SER A 42 18.97 4.43 5.29
N ILE A 43 19.79 3.90 4.37
CA ILE A 43 19.39 3.69 2.96
C ILE A 43 18.20 2.73 2.89
N ARG A 44 18.27 1.62 3.63
CA ARG A 44 17.19 0.62 3.67
C ARG A 44 15.90 1.20 4.23
N GLU A 45 15.98 1.95 5.32
CA GLU A 45 14.85 2.65 5.93
C GLU A 45 14.22 3.65 4.96
N HIS A 46 15.03 4.43 4.25
CA HIS A 46 14.55 5.35 3.22
C HIS A 46 13.76 4.62 2.12
N LEU A 47 14.28 3.48 1.64
CA LEU A 47 13.58 2.64 0.66
C LEU A 47 12.28 2.06 1.20
N CYS A 48 12.24 1.68 2.48
CA CYS A 48 11.03 1.22 3.17
C CYS A 48 9.96 2.34 3.19
N ILE A 49 10.34 3.55 3.59
CA ILE A 49 9.44 4.70 3.64
C ILE A 49 8.91 5.02 2.23
N ARG A 50 9.78 4.99 1.21
CA ARG A 50 9.38 5.21 -0.19
C ARG A 50 8.33 4.21 -0.64
N ALA A 51 8.59 2.92 -0.47
CA ALA A 51 7.66 1.86 -0.85
C ALA A 51 6.29 2.02 -0.17
N TYR A 52 6.28 2.43 1.10
CA TYR A 52 5.04 2.71 1.82
C TYR A 52 4.27 3.90 1.24
N LEU A 53 4.95 5.01 0.92
CA LEU A 53 4.31 6.19 0.33
C LEU A 53 3.76 5.91 -1.07
N GLU A 54 4.50 5.18 -1.90
CA GLU A 54 4.07 4.73 -3.23
C GLU A 54 2.83 3.84 -3.14
N ALA A 55 2.78 2.91 -2.18
CA ALA A 55 1.62 2.06 -1.96
C ALA A 55 0.35 2.86 -1.58
N HIS A 56 0.48 3.90 -0.76
CA HIS A 56 -0.65 4.78 -0.42
C HIS A 56 -1.10 5.65 -1.60
N GLU A 57 -0.18 6.09 -2.44
CA GLU A 57 -0.48 6.87 -3.64
C GLU A 57 -1.25 6.03 -4.67
N ALA A 58 -0.72 4.85 -5.01
CA ALA A 58 -1.37 3.91 -5.90
C ALA A 58 -2.76 3.53 -5.39
N PHE A 59 -2.93 3.33 -4.07
CA PHE A 59 -4.24 3.07 -3.48
C PHE A 59 -5.20 4.26 -3.61
N THR A 60 -4.71 5.49 -3.43
CA THR A 60 -5.53 6.70 -3.54
C THR A 60 -6.02 6.90 -4.97
N ASP A 61 -5.16 6.67 -5.96
CA ASP A 61 -5.49 6.76 -7.37
C ASP A 61 -6.49 5.68 -7.78
N TRP A 62 -6.23 4.44 -7.35
CA TRP A 62 -7.15 3.32 -7.54
C TRP A 62 -8.52 3.59 -6.92
N PHE A 63 -8.56 4.04 -5.66
CA PHE A 63 -9.81 4.29 -4.92
C PHE A 63 -10.64 5.41 -5.55
N SER A 64 -9.97 6.48 -6.00
CA SER A 64 -10.62 7.59 -6.69
C SER A 64 -11.24 7.14 -8.01
N HIS A 65 -10.52 6.33 -8.79
CA HIS A 65 -11.02 5.79 -10.06
C HIS A 65 -12.10 4.72 -9.87
N SER A 66 -11.97 3.83 -8.89
CA SER A 66 -12.97 2.79 -8.59
C SER A 66 -14.31 3.39 -8.17
N SER A 67 -14.28 4.57 -7.54
CA SER A 67 -15.46 5.29 -7.09
C SER A 67 -16.14 6.12 -8.19
N SER A 68 -15.54 6.23 -9.38
CA SER A 68 -16.01 7.09 -10.48
C SER A 68 -16.60 6.30 -11.67
N ALA A 69 -17.22 5.15 -11.41
CA ALA A 69 -17.80 4.32 -12.47
C ALA A 69 -18.87 5.11 -13.28
N PRO A 70 -18.86 5.00 -14.63
CA PRO A 70 -19.87 5.64 -15.47
C PRO A 70 -21.29 5.24 -15.07
N GLN A 71 -22.22 6.19 -15.10
CA GLN A 71 -23.63 5.94 -14.78
C GLN A 71 -24.39 5.43 -16.00
N LYS A 72 -25.17 4.37 -15.80
CA LYS A 72 -26.02 3.82 -16.87
C LYS A 72 -27.12 4.84 -17.24
N PRO A 73 -27.32 5.14 -18.54
CA PRO A 73 -28.38 6.03 -18.99
C PRO A 73 -29.77 5.51 -18.57
N ALA A 74 -30.68 6.42 -18.23
CA ALA A 74 -32.05 6.07 -17.91
C ALA A 74 -32.78 5.52 -19.16
N PRO A 75 -33.52 4.40 -19.05
CA PRO A 75 -34.31 3.89 -20.15
C PRO A 75 -35.48 4.85 -20.46
N ALA A 76 -35.75 5.08 -21.74
CA ALA A 76 -36.86 5.91 -22.20
C ALA A 76 -37.90 5.08 -22.97
N PRO A 77 -38.77 4.32 -22.27
CA PRO A 77 -39.68 3.35 -22.89
C PRO A 77 -40.79 3.99 -23.76
N GLU A 78 -41.23 5.21 -23.44
CA GLU A 78 -42.27 5.96 -24.19
C GLU A 78 -41.69 7.01 -25.16
N ALA A 79 -40.39 6.92 -25.46
CA ALA A 79 -39.68 7.89 -26.28
C ALA A 79 -40.17 7.93 -27.74
N LYS A 80 -40.32 9.16 -28.27
CA LYS A 80 -40.53 9.41 -29.72
C LYS A 80 -39.30 8.96 -30.52
N PHE A 81 -39.44 8.80 -31.85
CA PHE A 81 -38.36 8.30 -32.72
C PHE A 81 -37.00 9.00 -32.51
N THR A 82 -36.99 10.33 -32.41
CA THR A 82 -35.77 11.12 -32.16
C THR A 82 -35.16 10.88 -30.77
N GLU A 83 -36.00 10.69 -29.75
CA GLU A 83 -35.57 10.39 -28.39
C GLU A 83 -35.02 8.96 -28.26
N ARG A 84 -35.52 8.02 -29.06
CA ARG A 84 -34.95 6.66 -29.15
C ARG A 84 -33.54 6.68 -29.72
N VAL A 85 -33.33 7.37 -30.83
CA VAL A 85 -31.99 7.53 -31.44
C VAL A 85 -31.03 8.21 -30.46
N ALA A 86 -31.48 9.26 -29.76
CA ALA A 86 -30.67 9.91 -28.72
C ALA A 86 -30.35 8.97 -27.54
N ASN A 87 -31.26 8.07 -27.18
CA ASN A 87 -31.03 7.07 -26.13
C ASN A 87 -30.04 5.98 -26.57
N GLU A 88 -30.12 5.54 -27.83
CA GLU A 88 -29.15 4.61 -28.43
C GLU A 88 -27.74 5.22 -28.48
N MET A 89 -27.62 6.50 -28.84
CA MET A 89 -26.34 7.21 -28.79
C MET A 89 -25.78 7.28 -27.36
N ARG A 90 -26.61 7.67 -26.37
CA ARG A 90 -26.21 7.69 -24.95
C ARG A 90 -25.79 6.32 -24.43
N GLU A 91 -26.48 5.25 -24.83
CA GLU A 91 -26.08 3.88 -24.46
C GLU A 91 -24.72 3.51 -25.09
N LYS A 92 -24.49 3.84 -26.36
CA LYS A 92 -23.21 3.58 -27.02
C LYS A 92 -22.04 4.35 -26.38
N GLU A 93 -22.25 5.60 -26.01
CA GLU A 93 -21.29 6.43 -25.27
C GLU A 93 -21.01 5.86 -23.88
N TYR A 94 -22.05 5.41 -23.17
CA TYR A 94 -21.94 4.75 -21.88
C TYR A 94 -21.09 3.46 -21.98
N GLN A 95 -21.38 2.59 -22.94
CA GLN A 95 -20.63 1.33 -23.12
C GLN A 95 -19.15 1.59 -23.42
N SER A 96 -18.85 2.60 -24.24
CA SER A 96 -17.48 3.00 -24.55
C SER A 96 -16.76 3.53 -23.31
N SER A 97 -17.44 4.38 -22.54
CA SER A 97 -16.90 4.96 -21.30
C SER A 97 -16.70 3.89 -20.22
N LEU A 98 -17.62 2.94 -20.09
CA LEU A 98 -17.55 1.83 -19.15
C LEU A 98 -16.38 0.90 -19.49
N SER A 99 -16.17 0.60 -20.77
CA SER A 99 -15.04 -0.21 -21.23
C SER A 99 -13.69 0.46 -20.92
N ALA A 100 -13.55 1.76 -21.23
CA ALA A 100 -12.35 2.53 -20.91
C ALA A 100 -12.11 2.62 -19.39
N TRP A 101 -13.17 2.86 -18.61
CA TRP A 101 -13.11 2.89 -17.15
C TRP A 101 -12.67 1.54 -16.58
N SER A 102 -13.23 0.44 -17.06
CA SER A 102 -12.89 -0.92 -16.61
C SER A 102 -11.44 -1.26 -16.92
N GLY A 103 -10.98 -1.00 -18.16
CA GLY A 103 -9.59 -1.28 -18.54
C GLY A 103 -8.58 -0.49 -17.71
N ARG A 104 -8.87 0.78 -17.39
CA ARG A 104 -8.03 1.57 -16.48
C ARG A 104 -8.08 1.06 -15.04
N LEU A 105 -9.24 0.59 -14.57
CA LEU A 105 -9.37 0.01 -13.24
C LEU A 105 -8.50 -1.24 -13.10
N ASP A 106 -8.46 -2.11 -14.12
CA ASP A 106 -7.64 -3.32 -14.11
C ASP A 106 -6.14 -2.99 -13.98
N VAL A 107 -5.66 -2.00 -14.74
CA VAL A 107 -4.26 -1.53 -14.65
C VAL A 107 -3.95 -0.98 -13.26
N LEU A 108 -4.81 -0.10 -12.73
CA LEU A 108 -4.63 0.48 -11.39
C LEU A 108 -4.68 -0.59 -10.28
N THR A 109 -5.52 -1.61 -10.45
CA THR A 109 -5.61 -2.75 -9.52
C THR A 109 -4.29 -3.53 -9.47
N GLU A 110 -3.67 -3.83 -10.61
CA GLU A 110 -2.39 -4.55 -10.59
C GLU A 110 -1.26 -3.70 -10.02
N ASP A 111 -1.20 -2.40 -10.36
CA ASP A 111 -0.19 -1.49 -9.81
C ASP A 111 -0.31 -1.37 -8.28
N VAL A 112 -1.51 -1.10 -7.74
CA VAL A 112 -1.67 -1.00 -6.27
C VAL A 112 -1.38 -2.33 -5.56
N LYS A 113 -1.72 -3.48 -6.16
CA LYS A 113 -1.36 -4.79 -5.61
C LYS A 113 0.15 -4.95 -5.51
N GLU A 114 0.88 -4.66 -6.60
CA GLU A 114 2.34 -4.72 -6.63
C GLU A 114 2.96 -3.83 -5.56
N ARG A 115 2.53 -2.56 -5.49
CA ARG A 115 3.07 -1.60 -4.50
C ARG A 115 2.81 -2.04 -3.06
N ILE A 116 1.61 -2.57 -2.76
CA ILE A 116 1.32 -3.08 -1.42
C ILE A 116 2.14 -4.35 -1.13
N TYR A 117 2.30 -5.26 -2.08
CA TYR A 117 3.14 -6.44 -1.89
C TYR A 117 4.61 -6.09 -1.67
N ASN A 118 5.14 -5.07 -2.34
CA ASN A 118 6.52 -4.61 -2.12
C ASN A 118 6.76 -4.18 -0.68
N VAL A 119 5.73 -3.72 0.04
CA VAL A 119 5.82 -3.40 1.48
C VAL A 119 5.63 -4.65 2.34
N LEU A 120 4.56 -5.43 2.10
CA LEU A 120 4.25 -6.61 2.93
C LEU A 120 5.30 -7.72 2.80
N LEU A 121 5.93 -7.83 1.64
CA LEU A 121 6.94 -8.83 1.27
C LEU A 121 8.28 -8.16 0.97
N PHE A 122 8.58 -7.04 1.65
CA PHE A 122 9.81 -6.29 1.44
C PHE A 122 11.04 -7.20 1.58
N VAL A 123 11.95 -7.11 0.63
CA VAL A 123 13.07 -8.03 0.45
C VAL A 123 14.03 -8.06 1.64
N ASP A 124 14.77 -9.16 1.79
CA ASP A 124 15.90 -9.30 2.72
C ASP A 124 15.56 -8.91 4.16
N GLY A 125 14.60 -9.59 4.78
CA GLY A 125 14.30 -9.44 6.22
C GLY A 125 13.01 -8.68 6.54
N GLY A 126 12.38 -8.01 5.57
CA GLY A 126 11.09 -7.34 5.74
C GLY A 126 11.17 -5.82 5.94
N TRP A 127 10.00 -5.19 5.94
CA TRP A 127 9.84 -3.73 5.95
C TRP A 127 10.12 -3.14 7.33
N MET A 128 10.92 -2.05 7.36
CA MET A 128 11.39 -1.40 8.60
C MET A 128 12.06 -2.39 9.56
N ILE A 129 12.98 -3.21 9.02
CA ILE A 129 13.83 -4.12 9.77
C ILE A 129 15.27 -3.89 9.29
N ASP A 130 16.18 -3.65 10.23
CA ASP A 130 17.60 -3.48 9.95
C ASP A 130 18.24 -4.83 9.59
N ASN A 131 19.17 -4.79 8.64
CA ASN A 131 19.92 -5.98 8.22
C ASN A 131 21.29 -6.06 8.90
N ARG A 132 21.85 -4.90 9.25
CA ARG A 132 23.13 -4.78 9.95
C ARG A 132 22.86 -4.54 11.43
N GLN A 133 23.40 -5.39 12.28
CA GLN A 133 23.27 -5.31 13.75
C GLN A 133 24.53 -4.74 14.43
N ASP A 134 25.56 -4.45 13.65
CA ASP A 134 26.83 -3.88 14.09
C ASP A 134 26.83 -2.34 14.16
N SER A 135 25.66 -1.70 14.07
CA SER A 135 25.48 -0.27 14.31
C SER A 135 25.45 0.05 15.80
N GLU A 136 25.58 1.33 16.14
CA GLU A 136 25.31 1.80 17.51
C GLU A 136 23.85 1.50 17.91
N GLU A 137 23.63 1.23 19.19
CA GLU A 137 22.31 0.93 19.73
C GLU A 137 21.46 2.21 19.81
N ASP A 138 20.44 2.29 18.97
CA ASP A 138 19.40 3.33 19.04
C ASP A 138 18.06 2.68 19.40
N SER A 139 17.74 2.70 20.70
CA SER A 139 16.53 2.09 21.25
C SER A 139 15.26 2.83 20.83
N GLU A 140 15.32 4.15 20.66
CA GLU A 140 14.18 4.97 20.27
C GLU A 140 13.82 4.71 18.80
N ARG A 141 14.82 4.75 17.89
CA ARG A 141 14.61 4.40 16.48
C ARG A 141 14.06 2.99 16.34
N SER A 142 14.64 2.03 17.04
CA SER A 142 14.17 0.63 17.03
C SER A 142 12.71 0.50 17.47
N HIS A 143 12.32 1.22 18.52
CA HIS A 143 10.94 1.25 19.01
C HIS A 143 9.98 1.89 18.00
N GLN A 144 10.38 3.00 17.37
CA GLN A 144 9.60 3.67 16.33
C GLN A 144 9.39 2.78 15.10
N MET A 145 10.43 2.07 14.64
CA MET A 145 10.34 1.12 13.53
C MET A 145 9.37 -0.02 13.86
N ALA A 146 9.40 -0.53 15.09
CA ALA A 146 8.45 -1.53 15.54
C ALA A 146 7.00 -1.00 15.54
N ALA A 147 6.78 0.19 16.09
CA ALA A 147 5.47 0.83 16.09
C ALA A 147 4.95 1.10 14.67
N LEU A 148 5.81 1.50 13.74
CA LEU A 148 5.44 1.66 12.34
C LEU A 148 4.95 0.34 11.75
N ARG A 149 5.64 -0.78 12.00
CA ARG A 149 5.21 -2.09 11.49
C ARG A 149 3.81 -2.48 12.00
N SER A 150 3.49 -2.26 13.28
CA SER A 150 2.14 -2.58 13.79
C SER A 150 1.05 -1.68 13.30
N LEU A 151 1.35 -0.43 12.98
CA LEU A 151 0.34 0.49 12.45
C LEU A 151 0.14 0.28 10.95
N CYS A 152 1.24 0.12 10.21
CA CYS A 152 1.25 0.18 8.76
C CYS A 152 0.95 -1.18 8.10
N LEU A 153 1.52 -2.28 8.59
CA LEU A 153 1.37 -3.58 7.93
C LEU A 153 -0.06 -4.14 8.02
N PRO A 154 -0.74 -4.10 9.19
CA PRO A 154 -2.14 -4.49 9.26
C PRO A 154 -3.01 -3.60 8.36
N ARG A 155 -2.77 -2.28 8.37
CA ARG A 155 -3.50 -1.34 7.51
C ARG A 155 -3.37 -1.70 6.04
N LEU A 156 -2.15 -1.88 5.54
CA LEU A 156 -1.91 -2.25 4.13
C LEU A 156 -2.51 -3.62 3.78
N SER A 157 -2.51 -4.58 4.71
CA SER A 157 -3.17 -5.87 4.52
C SER A 157 -4.67 -5.71 4.29
N PHE A 158 -5.33 -4.82 5.05
CA PHE A 158 -6.75 -4.51 4.83
C PHE A 158 -7.00 -3.73 3.52
N LEU A 159 -6.10 -2.82 3.14
CA LEU A 159 -6.20 -2.13 1.86
C LEU A 159 -6.07 -3.10 0.68
N LEU A 160 -5.09 -4.01 0.72
CA LEU A 160 -4.92 -5.06 -0.28
C LEU A 160 -6.16 -5.94 -0.39
N LEU A 161 -6.70 -6.37 0.75
CA LEU A 161 -7.95 -7.12 0.78
C LEU A 161 -9.09 -6.34 0.10
N SER A 162 -9.22 -5.04 0.39
CA SER A 162 -10.25 -4.18 -0.22
C SER A 162 -10.08 -4.09 -1.73
N VAL A 163 -8.84 -3.97 -2.22
CA VAL A 163 -8.52 -3.98 -3.65
C VAL A 163 -8.94 -5.31 -4.27
N LEU A 164 -8.48 -6.43 -3.69
CA LEU A 164 -8.74 -7.77 -4.22
C LEU A 164 -10.24 -8.08 -4.30
N GLN A 165 -11.02 -7.65 -3.31
CA GLN A 165 -12.48 -7.80 -3.29
C GLN A 165 -13.19 -6.99 -4.37
N ASN A 166 -12.69 -5.79 -4.67
CA ASN A 166 -13.28 -4.93 -5.70
C ASN A 166 -12.85 -5.34 -7.11
N SER A 167 -11.65 -5.91 -7.25
CA SER A 167 -11.14 -6.44 -8.52
C SER A 167 -11.67 -7.83 -8.85
N SER A 168 -12.12 -8.61 -7.85
CA SER A 168 -12.67 -9.97 -8.03
C SER A 168 -14.08 -9.96 -8.65
N ARG A 169 -14.25 -9.26 -9.79
CA ARG A 169 -15.42 -9.45 -10.65
C ARG A 169 -15.49 -10.87 -11.22
N HIS A 170 -14.39 -11.65 -11.22
CA HIS A 170 -14.37 -13.02 -11.80
C HIS A 170 -13.57 -14.13 -11.10
N GLN A 171 -12.81 -13.89 -10.02
CA GLN A 171 -12.17 -14.97 -9.24
C GLN A 171 -12.15 -14.63 -7.76
N GLU A 172 -12.97 -15.32 -6.96
CA GLU A 172 -12.90 -15.30 -5.50
C GLU A 172 -11.64 -16.05 -5.07
N VAL A 173 -10.55 -15.33 -4.75
CA VAL A 173 -9.34 -15.95 -4.15
C VAL A 173 -9.60 -16.37 -2.70
N PHE A 174 -10.60 -15.75 -2.06
CA PHE A 174 -11.16 -16.17 -0.78
C PHE A 174 -12.68 -16.01 -0.85
N SER A 175 -13.41 -17.05 -0.44
CA SER A 175 -14.82 -16.93 -0.11
C SER A 175 -15.03 -15.98 1.08
N LYS A 176 -16.23 -15.41 1.19
CA LYS A 176 -16.59 -14.58 2.36
C LYS A 176 -16.39 -15.33 3.68
N GLU A 177 -16.59 -16.65 3.65
CA GLU A 177 -16.43 -17.56 4.79
C GLU A 177 -14.97 -17.72 5.21
N GLU A 178 -14.05 -17.91 4.26
CA GLU A 178 -12.62 -18.05 4.54
C GLU A 178 -12.02 -16.75 5.07
N LEU A 179 -12.48 -15.60 4.57
CA LEU A 179 -12.08 -14.32 5.09
C LEU A 179 -12.61 -14.06 6.50
N ARG A 180 -13.88 -14.42 6.77
CA ARG A 180 -14.44 -14.35 8.13
C ARG A 180 -13.63 -15.21 9.10
N ARG A 181 -13.17 -16.39 8.66
CA ARG A 181 -12.28 -17.26 9.44
C ARG A 181 -10.91 -16.64 9.65
N PHE A 182 -10.33 -16.00 8.63
CA PHE A 182 -9.05 -15.30 8.76
C PHE A 182 -9.15 -14.17 9.79
N LEU A 183 -10.18 -13.33 9.71
CA LEU A 183 -10.42 -12.25 10.67
C LEU A 183 -10.72 -12.77 12.08
N GLN A 184 -11.43 -13.90 12.21
CA GLN A 184 -11.63 -14.56 13.50
C GLN A 184 -10.32 -15.04 14.11
N LYS A 185 -9.46 -15.71 13.33
CA LYS A 185 -8.14 -16.15 13.79
C LYS A 185 -7.25 -14.98 14.18
N LEU A 186 -7.30 -13.88 13.43
CA LEU A 186 -6.56 -12.66 13.74
C LEU A 186 -7.04 -12.06 15.06
N ARG A 187 -8.36 -11.98 15.27
CA ARG A 187 -8.96 -11.58 16.56
C ARG A 187 -8.58 -12.51 17.71
N GLU A 188 -8.58 -13.82 17.50
CA GLU A 188 -8.17 -14.81 18.51
C GLU A 188 -6.70 -14.61 18.92
N SER A 189 -5.83 -14.39 17.93
CA SER A 189 -4.43 -14.03 18.19
C SER A 189 -4.31 -12.73 18.98
N SER A 190 -5.07 -11.70 18.61
CA SER A 190 -5.09 -10.43 19.35
C SER A 190 -5.60 -10.57 20.78
N LEU A 191 -6.60 -11.41 21.02
CA LEU A 191 -7.10 -11.70 22.37
C LEU A 191 -6.05 -12.45 23.21
N ALA A 192 -5.34 -13.40 22.62
CA ALA A 192 -4.26 -14.12 23.31
C ALA A 192 -3.07 -13.20 23.66
N LEU A 193 -2.86 -12.12 22.91
CA LEU A 193 -1.87 -11.09 23.23
C LEU A 193 -2.36 -10.21 24.39
N LEU A 194 -3.64 -9.83 24.38
CA LEU A 194 -4.27 -9.10 25.50
C LEU A 194 -4.20 -9.87 26.82
N ASP A 195 -4.44 -11.18 26.79
CA ASP A 195 -4.33 -12.05 27.98
C ASP A 195 -2.90 -12.07 28.57
N ARG A 196 -1.90 -11.72 27.76
CA ARG A 196 -0.49 -11.62 28.18
C ARG A 196 -0.10 -10.22 28.64
N GLY A 197 -1.05 -9.30 28.77
CA GLY A 197 -0.79 -7.90 29.14
C GLY A 197 -0.12 -7.09 28.03
N LEU A 198 -0.14 -7.60 26.80
CA LEU A 198 0.26 -6.88 25.61
C LEU A 198 -0.97 -6.26 24.97
N ASP A 199 -0.79 -5.32 24.05
CA ASP A 199 -1.87 -4.81 23.24
C ASP A 199 -2.34 -5.87 22.19
N PRO A 200 -3.42 -5.61 21.43
CA PRO A 200 -3.93 -6.54 20.41
C PRO A 200 -2.95 -6.91 19.29
N LEU A 201 -1.82 -6.22 19.18
CA LEU A 201 -0.80 -6.40 18.15
C LEU A 201 0.54 -6.90 18.74
N GLY A 202 0.61 -7.08 20.07
CA GLY A 202 1.72 -7.68 20.79
C GLY A 202 2.72 -6.69 21.40
N TYR A 203 2.36 -5.41 21.54
CA TYR A 203 3.21 -4.40 22.15
C TYR A 203 2.98 -4.33 23.66
N GLU A 204 4.02 -3.95 24.40
CA GLU A 204 3.85 -3.67 25.82
C GLU A 204 2.92 -2.47 26.02
N LEU A 205 1.96 -2.62 26.92
CA LEU A 205 1.09 -1.52 27.33
C LEU A 205 1.97 -0.51 28.09
N GLN A 206 2.18 0.67 27.51
CA GLN A 206 2.87 1.75 28.21
C GLN A 206 2.13 2.08 29.52
N PRO A 207 2.85 2.31 30.62
CA PRO A 207 2.26 2.60 31.93
C PRO A 207 1.49 3.93 31.98
#